data_AF-V4C3L1-F1
#
_entry.id   AF-V4C3L1-F1
#
_cell.length_a   1.000
_cell.length_b   1.000
_cell.length_c   1.000
_cell.angle_alpha   90.00
_cell.angle_beta   90.00
_cell.angle_gamma   90.00
#
_symmetry.space_group_name_H-M   'P 1'
#
loop_
_entity.id
_entity.type
_entity.pdbx_description
1 polymer ?
#
loop_
_entity_poly.entity_id
_entity_poly.type
_entity_poly.pdbx_seq_one_letter_code
_entity_poly.pdbx_strand_id
1 'polypeptide(L)'
;MANKFGLGSLPLDTKKPNTTAWINKAKPYFVEQIGDTLQGDLDMNNFTITNLKLPENDYDAVHKKYLMDQLNLIEVNKDHLKERIGDVKRYFKLQKNNKDFIDDTKLQQEMIRLQNKKIDLKQVIANINPSISEDKLTTLETKLIDNSEIQKQIAGISEEKLTELETKIDAIKQQLLNVVDKTQFQSLSSLISNLDD
;
A
#
# COMPACT_ATOMS: atom_id res chain seq x y z
N MET A 1 87.42 5.97 -58.04
CA MET A 1 87.15 7.00 -57.01
C MET A 1 86.26 8.05 -57.66
N ALA A 2 85.04 8.39 -57.23
CA ALA A 2 84.35 8.23 -55.96
C ALA A 2 82.82 8.04 -56.15
N ASN A 3 82.20 7.29 -55.25
CA ASN A 3 80.75 7.28 -55.03
C ASN A 3 80.33 8.53 -54.25
N LYS A 4 79.21 9.15 -54.61
CA LYS A 4 78.40 9.96 -53.69
C LYS A 4 76.91 9.84 -53.99
N PHE A 5 76.17 9.56 -52.93
CA PHE A 5 74.74 9.37 -52.81
C PHE A 5 73.94 10.62 -53.23
N GLY A 6 72.76 10.41 -53.82
CA GLY A 6 71.78 11.46 -54.13
C GLY A 6 70.37 10.90 -54.03
N LEU A 7 69.78 11.06 -52.85
CA LEU A 7 68.46 10.67 -52.39
C LEU A 7 67.34 10.82 -53.44
N GLY A 8 66.47 9.79 -53.52
CA GLY A 8 65.28 9.80 -54.35
C GLY A 8 64.32 10.93 -53.98
N SER A 9 63.79 11.60 -55.00
CA SER A 9 62.73 12.59 -54.86
C SER A 9 61.42 11.89 -54.49
N LEU A 10 60.96 12.10 -53.26
CA LEU A 10 59.58 11.83 -52.84
C LEU A 10 58.60 12.69 -53.66
N PRO A 11 57.43 12.18 -54.07
CA PRO A 11 56.41 12.99 -54.71
C PRO A 11 55.87 14.02 -53.71
N LEU A 12 55.81 15.29 -54.13
CA LEU A 12 55.20 16.36 -53.36
C LEU A 12 53.68 16.27 -53.50
N ASP A 13 53.00 15.67 -52.51
CA ASP A 13 51.54 15.76 -52.40
C ASP A 13 51.16 17.23 -52.19
N THR A 14 50.75 17.90 -53.27
CA THR A 14 50.14 19.23 -53.20
C THR A 14 48.72 19.12 -52.63
N LYS A 15 48.60 18.94 -51.31
CA LYS A 15 47.37 19.32 -50.60
C LYS A 15 47.29 20.84 -50.61
N LYS A 16 46.46 21.37 -51.52
CA LYS A 16 45.95 22.75 -51.45
C LYS A 16 45.40 22.99 -50.04
N PRO A 17 45.87 23.98 -49.26
CA PRO A 17 45.11 24.45 -48.12
C PRO A 17 43.89 25.18 -48.67
N ASN A 18 42.70 24.65 -48.41
CA ASN A 18 41.44 25.32 -48.70
C ASN A 18 41.23 26.45 -47.67
N THR A 19 42.06 27.48 -47.72
CA THR A 19 41.85 28.72 -46.96
C THR A 19 41.13 29.74 -47.83
N THR A 20 39.89 29.41 -48.21
CA THR A 20 38.92 30.44 -48.56
C THR A 20 38.41 31.06 -47.26
N ALA A 21 39.15 32.05 -46.76
CA ALA A 21 38.63 33.01 -45.79
C ALA A 21 37.53 33.82 -46.49
N TRP A 22 36.31 33.28 -46.51
CA TRP A 22 35.12 34.07 -46.83
C TRP A 22 34.90 35.05 -45.69
N ILE A 23 35.37 36.27 -45.89
CA ILE A 23 34.89 37.43 -45.13
C ILE A 23 33.39 37.50 -45.43
N ASN A 24 32.57 37.01 -44.51
CA ASN A 24 31.11 37.13 -44.56
C ASN A 24 30.77 38.61 -44.30
N LYS A 25 30.95 39.45 -45.32
CA LYS A 25 30.41 40.80 -45.37
C LYS A 25 28.90 40.62 -45.34
N ALA A 26 28.28 40.83 -44.18
CA ALA A 26 26.86 40.61 -43.95
C ALA A 26 26.01 41.35 -44.99
N LYS A 27 25.73 40.68 -46.11
CA LYS A 27 24.59 40.97 -46.95
C LYS A 27 23.42 40.39 -46.17
N PRO A 28 22.41 41.17 -45.77
CA PRO A 28 21.17 40.58 -45.28
C PRO A 28 20.66 39.66 -46.39
N TYR A 29 20.67 38.35 -46.15
CA TYR A 29 20.00 37.40 -47.01
C TYR A 29 18.51 37.62 -46.77
N PHE A 30 17.90 38.49 -47.58
CA PHE A 30 16.45 38.60 -47.61
C PHE A 30 15.92 37.37 -48.32
N VAL A 31 15.00 36.67 -47.68
CA VAL A 31 14.20 35.65 -48.36
C VAL A 31 13.21 36.31 -49.30
N GLU A 32 12.95 35.67 -50.44
CA GLU A 32 11.87 36.13 -51.32
C GLU A 32 10.52 35.96 -50.64
N GLN A 33 9.59 36.90 -50.89
CA GLN A 33 8.27 36.90 -50.25
C GLN A 33 7.41 35.69 -50.70
N ILE A 34 7.76 35.06 -51.82
CA ILE A 34 7.03 33.92 -52.40
C ILE A 34 8.06 32.90 -52.89
N GLY A 35 7.97 31.67 -52.38
CA GLY A 35 8.66 30.51 -52.98
C GLY A 35 10.08 30.24 -52.47
N ASP A 36 10.60 31.05 -51.54
CA ASP A 36 11.86 30.73 -50.87
C ASP A 36 11.65 29.65 -49.80
N THR A 37 12.64 28.76 -49.64
CA THR A 37 12.60 27.68 -48.65
C THR A 37 13.65 27.96 -47.58
N LEU A 38 13.19 28.32 -46.38
CA LEU A 38 14.03 28.36 -45.19
C LEU A 38 14.32 26.92 -44.74
N GLN A 39 15.60 26.52 -44.73
CA GLN A 39 16.06 25.26 -44.15
C GLN A 39 16.85 25.51 -42.85
N GLY A 40 16.70 24.62 -41.88
CA GLY A 40 17.34 24.72 -40.57
C GLY A 40 16.57 25.55 -39.55
N ASP A 41 17.21 25.83 -38.41
CA ASP A 41 16.61 26.59 -37.32
C ASP A 41 16.53 28.08 -37.66
N LEU A 42 15.37 28.69 -37.42
CA LEU A 42 15.16 30.13 -37.56
C LEU A 42 15.36 30.83 -36.21
N ASP A 43 16.52 31.47 -36.02
CA ASP A 43 16.80 32.30 -34.85
C ASP A 43 16.22 33.71 -35.01
N MET A 44 15.17 34.02 -34.24
CA MET A 44 14.52 35.34 -34.21
C MET A 44 15.09 36.29 -33.15
N ASN A 45 16.16 35.90 -32.43
CA ASN A 45 16.67 36.62 -31.27
C ASN A 45 15.52 37.02 -30.31
N ASN A 46 15.49 38.27 -29.84
CA ASN A 46 14.44 38.81 -28.96
C ASN A 46 13.31 39.52 -29.74
N PHE A 47 13.15 39.23 -31.04
CA PHE A 47 12.09 39.82 -31.85
C PHE A 47 10.81 38.99 -31.80
N THR A 48 9.66 39.67 -31.87
CA THR A 48 8.35 39.02 -31.91
C THR A 48 7.89 38.80 -33.35
N ILE A 49 7.21 37.68 -33.59
CA ILE A 49 6.51 37.41 -34.84
C ILE A 49 5.08 37.93 -34.71
N THR A 50 4.67 38.82 -35.62
CA THR A 50 3.33 39.42 -35.62
C THR A 50 2.55 38.96 -36.86
N ASN A 51 1.23 39.17 -36.88
CA ASN A 51 0.35 38.84 -38.01
C ASN A 51 0.34 37.36 -38.44
N LEU A 52 0.52 36.44 -37.48
CA LEU A 52 0.30 35.01 -37.72
C LEU A 52 -1.19 34.72 -37.98
N LYS A 53 -1.47 33.91 -39.01
CA LYS A 53 -2.82 33.41 -39.30
C LYS A 53 -3.26 32.37 -38.26
N LEU A 54 -4.55 32.01 -38.28
CA LEU A 54 -5.04 30.87 -37.51
C LEU A 54 -4.36 29.58 -37.98
N PRO A 55 -3.94 28.69 -37.06
CA PRO A 55 -3.36 27.40 -37.42
C PRO A 55 -4.44 26.48 -38.02
N GLU A 56 -4.13 25.84 -39.14
CA GLU A 56 -5.00 24.85 -39.82
C GLU A 56 -4.39 23.46 -39.80
N ASN A 57 -3.05 23.35 -39.83
CA ASN A 57 -2.31 22.09 -39.83
C ASN A 57 -1.49 21.91 -38.55
N ASP A 58 -1.11 20.67 -38.26
CA ASP A 58 -0.35 20.30 -37.06
C ASP A 58 1.00 21.03 -36.91
N TYR A 59 1.58 21.48 -38.02
CA TYR A 59 2.88 22.14 -38.06
C TYR A 59 2.80 23.68 -38.15
N ASP A 60 1.60 24.26 -38.08
CA ASP A 60 1.43 25.71 -38.14
C ASP A 60 1.84 26.39 -36.82
N ALA A 61 2.41 27.59 -36.92
CA ALA A 61 2.73 28.40 -35.75
C ALA A 61 1.43 28.94 -35.10
N VAL A 62 1.37 28.89 -33.77
CA VAL A 62 0.19 29.31 -33.01
C VAL A 62 0.41 30.68 -32.38
N HIS A 63 -0.53 31.61 -32.59
CA HIS A 63 -0.52 32.90 -31.91
C HIS A 63 -1.22 32.85 -30.54
N LYS A 64 -0.81 33.73 -29.62
CA LYS A 64 -1.29 33.77 -28.22
C LYS A 64 -2.82 33.80 -28.08
N LYS A 65 -3.51 34.58 -28.93
CA LYS A 65 -4.98 34.67 -28.89
C LYS A 65 -5.65 33.30 -29.10
N TYR A 66 -5.21 32.51 -30.08
CA TYR A 66 -5.77 31.18 -30.34
C TYR A 66 -5.60 30.28 -29.12
N LEU A 67 -4.40 30.25 -28.53
CA LEU A 67 -4.15 29.46 -27.32
C LEU A 67 -5.08 29.86 -26.17
N MET A 68 -5.26 31.16 -25.93
CA MET A 68 -6.16 31.64 -24.86
C MET A 68 -7.62 31.29 -25.13
N ASP A 69 -8.08 31.40 -26.38
CA ASP A 69 -9.42 31.00 -26.76
C ASP A 69 -9.64 29.50 -26.53
N GLN A 70 -8.68 28.65 -26.90
CA GLN A 70 -8.73 27.20 -26.63
C GLN A 70 -8.75 26.88 -25.13
N LEU A 71 -7.93 27.58 -24.34
CA LEU A 71 -7.91 27.40 -22.88
C LEU A 71 -9.23 27.83 -22.23
N ASN A 72 -9.87 28.89 -22.73
CA ASN A 72 -11.17 29.34 -22.24
C ASN A 72 -12.28 28.33 -22.52
N LEU A 73 -12.18 27.54 -23.60
CA LEU A 73 -13.13 26.44 -23.86
C LEU A 73 -12.99 25.29 -22.85
N ILE A 74 -11.81 25.15 -22.23
CA ILE A 74 -11.54 24.16 -21.18
C ILE A 74 -12.02 24.68 -19.82
N GLU A 75 -12.42 25.96 -19.70
CA GLU A 75 -12.91 26.50 -18.43
C GLU A 75 -14.12 25.69 -17.96
N VAL A 76 -13.91 24.99 -16.85
CA VAL A 76 -14.90 24.07 -16.29
C VAL A 76 -16.16 24.84 -15.96
N ASN A 77 -17.30 24.39 -16.49
CA ASN A 77 -18.60 24.95 -16.14
C ASN A 77 -18.87 24.70 -14.63
N LYS A 78 -18.57 25.72 -13.83
CA LYS A 78 -18.69 25.68 -12.36
C LYS A 78 -20.13 25.42 -11.93
N ASP A 79 -21.11 25.85 -12.72
CA ASP A 79 -22.53 25.68 -12.39
C ASP A 79 -22.98 24.24 -12.61
N HIS A 80 -22.54 23.60 -13.69
CA HIS A 80 -22.78 22.17 -13.91
C HIS A 80 -22.15 21.30 -12.81
N LEU A 81 -20.95 21.66 -12.35
CA LEU A 81 -20.33 20.95 -11.22
C LEU A 81 -21.11 21.14 -9.91
N LYS A 82 -21.62 22.34 -9.63
CA LYS A 82 -22.46 22.59 -8.44
C LYS A 82 -23.73 21.74 -8.46
N GLU A 83 -24.37 21.62 -9.62
CA GLU A 83 -25.55 20.77 -9.82
C GLU A 83 -25.23 19.30 -9.52
N ARG A 84 -24.18 18.76 -10.13
CA ARG A 84 -23.72 17.37 -9.88
C ARG A 84 -23.37 17.11 -8.42
N ILE A 85 -22.75 18.08 -7.73
CA ILE A 85 -22.48 18.00 -6.29
C ILE A 85 -23.79 17.95 -5.49
N GLY A 86 -24.80 18.71 -5.92
CA GLY A 86 -26.15 18.69 -5.36
C GLY A 86 -26.81 17.32 -5.46
N ASP A 87 -26.73 16.69 -6.63
CA ASP A 87 -27.29 15.34 -6.88
C ASP A 87 -26.62 14.28 -6.00
N VAL A 88 -25.29 14.31 -5.91
CA VAL A 88 -24.52 13.41 -5.05
C VAL A 88 -24.90 13.58 -3.59
N LYS A 89 -25.04 14.82 -3.11
CA LYS A 89 -25.50 15.10 -1.74
C LYS A 89 -26.91 14.56 -1.50
N ARG A 90 -27.83 14.76 -2.45
CA ARG A 90 -29.20 14.24 -2.38
C ARG A 90 -29.20 12.72 -2.31
N TYR A 91 -28.40 12.05 -3.14
CA TYR A 91 -28.25 10.59 -3.13
C TYR A 91 -27.80 10.09 -1.75
N PHE A 92 -26.70 10.61 -1.19
CA PHE A 92 -26.24 10.17 0.14
C PHE A 92 -27.25 10.45 1.26
N LYS A 93 -28.01 11.56 1.17
CA LYS A 93 -29.09 11.85 2.12
C LYS A 93 -30.22 10.83 2.01
N LEU A 94 -30.62 10.45 0.80
CA LEU A 94 -31.62 9.41 0.56
C LEU A 94 -31.13 8.05 1.07
N GLN A 95 -29.87 7.68 0.83
CA GLN A 95 -29.31 6.41 1.35
C GLN A 95 -29.32 6.36 2.88
N LYS A 96 -29.05 7.48 3.56
CA LYS A 96 -29.13 7.56 5.03
C LYS A 96 -30.56 7.49 5.55
N ASN A 97 -31.50 8.13 4.87
CA ASN A 97 -32.91 8.13 5.25
C ASN A 97 -33.63 6.81 4.91
N ASN A 98 -33.08 6.00 3.99
CA ASN A 98 -33.55 4.65 3.71
C ASN A 98 -33.04 3.60 4.74
N LYS A 99 -32.38 4.01 5.82
CA LYS A 99 -32.04 3.12 6.95
C LYS A 99 -33.27 2.73 7.79
N ASP A 100 -34.44 3.30 7.51
CA ASP A 100 -35.72 2.92 8.13
C ASP A 100 -36.41 1.74 7.42
N PHE A 101 -35.73 1.08 6.46
CA PHE A 101 -36.29 -0.02 5.66
C PHE A 101 -36.00 -1.43 6.22
N ILE A 102 -35.26 -1.54 7.32
CA ILE A 102 -35.58 -2.63 8.25
C ILE A 102 -36.86 -2.14 8.91
N ASP A 103 -37.95 -2.85 8.69
CA ASP A 103 -39.24 -2.57 9.30
C ASP A 103 -39.11 -2.80 10.82
N ASP A 104 -38.42 -1.88 11.50
CA ASP A 104 -38.20 -1.87 12.94
C ASP A 104 -39.55 -1.95 13.63
N THR A 105 -40.61 -1.42 13.02
CA THR A 105 -41.98 -1.56 13.53
C THR A 105 -42.47 -3.01 13.50
N LYS A 106 -42.22 -3.79 12.44
CA LYS A 106 -42.54 -5.23 12.42
C LYS A 106 -41.67 -6.03 13.38
N LEU A 107 -40.37 -5.74 13.48
CA LEU A 107 -39.49 -6.43 14.43
C LEU A 107 -39.87 -6.10 15.88
N GLN A 108 -40.18 -4.84 16.19
CA GLN A 108 -40.69 -4.42 17.49
C GLN A 108 -42.05 -5.04 17.80
N GLN A 109 -42.97 -5.09 16.83
CA GLN A 109 -44.25 -5.79 16.99
C GLN A 109 -44.05 -7.28 17.26
N GLU A 110 -43.13 -7.93 16.53
CA GLU A 110 -42.86 -9.35 16.73
C GLU A 110 -42.17 -9.62 18.07
N MET A 111 -41.27 -8.74 18.50
CA MET A 111 -40.66 -8.77 19.83
C MET A 111 -41.73 -8.67 20.93
N ILE A 112 -42.69 -7.74 20.80
CA ILE A 112 -43.80 -7.58 21.74
C ILE A 112 -44.69 -8.84 21.75
N ARG A 113 -45.02 -9.40 20.57
CA ARG A 113 -45.79 -10.65 20.48
C ARG A 113 -45.10 -11.82 21.17
N LEU A 114 -43.79 -11.97 21.00
CA LEU A 114 -43.00 -13.02 21.64
C LEU A 114 -42.90 -12.83 23.15
N GLN A 115 -42.76 -11.58 23.63
CA GLN A 115 -42.76 -11.28 25.07
C GLN A 115 -44.09 -11.65 25.72
N ASN A 116 -45.22 -11.32 25.10
CA ASN A 116 -46.54 -11.68 25.61
C ASN A 116 -46.73 -13.20 25.65
N LYS A 117 -46.38 -13.92 24.56
CA LYS A 117 -46.39 -15.40 24.55
C LYS A 117 -45.54 -16.00 25.66
N LYS A 118 -44.37 -15.41 25.97
CA LYS A 118 -43.51 -15.85 27.07
C LYS A 118 -44.19 -15.67 28.44
N ILE A 119 -44.90 -14.57 28.65
CA ILE A 119 -45.66 -14.31 29.87
C ILE A 119 -46.80 -15.32 30.03
N ASP A 120 -47.57 -15.55 28.96
CA ASP A 120 -48.68 -16.50 28.96
C ASP A 120 -48.19 -17.93 29.27
N LEU A 121 -47.10 -18.36 28.63
CA LEU A 121 -46.48 -19.67 28.89
C LEU A 121 -45.99 -19.80 30.34
N LYS A 122 -45.41 -18.75 30.92
CA LYS A 122 -45.03 -18.75 32.34
C LYS A 122 -46.24 -18.96 33.25
N GLN A 123 -47.35 -18.27 32.97
CA GLN A 123 -48.58 -18.41 33.74
C GLN A 123 -49.17 -19.82 33.60
N VAL A 124 -49.18 -20.38 32.39
CA VAL A 124 -49.63 -21.75 32.14
C VAL A 124 -48.78 -22.78 32.90
N ILE A 125 -47.46 -22.62 32.91
CA ILE A 125 -46.55 -23.51 33.67
C ILE A 125 -46.84 -23.42 35.18
N ALA A 126 -47.04 -22.21 35.72
CA ALA A 126 -47.39 -22.02 37.13
C ALA A 126 -48.73 -22.69 37.50
N ASN A 127 -49.70 -22.68 36.58
CA ASN A 127 -51.01 -23.31 36.80
C ASN A 127 -50.97 -24.84 36.68
N ILE A 128 -50.13 -25.40 35.80
CA ILE A 128 -50.03 -26.85 35.56
C ILE A 128 -49.19 -27.55 36.64
N ASN A 129 -48.16 -26.89 37.16
CA ASN A 129 -47.32 -27.45 38.21
C ASN A 129 -46.87 -26.36 39.21
N PRO A 130 -47.72 -26.01 40.19
CA PRO A 130 -47.43 -24.94 41.15
C PRO A 130 -46.21 -25.21 42.03
N SER A 131 -45.71 -26.45 42.08
CA SER A 131 -44.50 -26.84 42.83
C SER A 131 -43.18 -26.52 42.11
N ILE A 132 -43.22 -25.98 40.88
CA ILE A 132 -42.06 -25.44 40.13
C ILE A 132 -42.11 -23.90 40.12
N SER A 133 -42.62 -23.23 41.17
CA SER A 133 -42.48 -21.77 41.28
C SER A 133 -41.15 -21.41 41.94
N GLU A 134 -40.35 -20.62 41.22
CA GLU A 134 -39.14 -19.89 41.63
C GLU A 134 -37.93 -20.72 42.11
N ASP A 135 -38.05 -21.58 43.12
CA ASP A 135 -36.89 -22.13 43.84
C ASP A 135 -36.01 -23.07 43.01
N LYS A 136 -36.60 -23.86 42.10
CA LYS A 136 -35.82 -24.79 41.25
C LYS A 136 -35.12 -24.07 40.10
N LEU A 137 -35.69 -22.98 39.59
CA LEU A 137 -35.08 -22.22 38.50
C LEU A 137 -33.89 -21.42 39.03
N THR A 138 -34.06 -20.74 40.17
CA THR A 138 -32.96 -20.05 40.87
C THR A 138 -31.88 -21.04 41.31
N THR A 139 -32.25 -22.23 41.79
CA THR A 139 -31.29 -23.31 42.12
C THR A 139 -30.53 -23.83 40.91
N LEU A 140 -31.15 -23.89 39.72
CA LEU A 140 -30.46 -24.30 38.50
C LEU A 140 -29.56 -23.18 37.96
N GLU A 141 -29.98 -21.92 38.07
CA GLU A 141 -29.16 -20.74 37.74
C GLU A 141 -27.93 -20.65 38.65
N THR A 142 -28.07 -20.88 39.95
CA THR A 142 -26.92 -20.92 40.89
C THR A 142 -25.99 -22.11 40.63
N LYS A 143 -26.53 -23.32 40.39
CA LYS A 143 -25.71 -24.50 40.01
C LYS A 143 -24.96 -24.32 38.69
N LEU A 144 -25.48 -23.52 37.76
CA LEU A 144 -24.80 -23.21 36.50
C LEU A 144 -23.59 -22.27 36.73
N ILE A 145 -23.70 -21.36 37.70
CA ILE A 145 -22.63 -20.44 38.11
C ILE A 145 -21.49 -21.22 38.80
N ASP A 146 -21.82 -22.18 39.67
CA ASP A 146 -20.84 -23.02 40.38
C ASP A 146 -19.95 -23.85 39.41
N ASN A 147 -20.46 -24.25 38.25
CA ASN A 147 -19.65 -24.94 37.24
C ASN A 147 -18.50 -24.08 36.69
N SER A 148 -18.65 -22.75 36.65
CA SER A 148 -17.58 -21.84 36.24
C SER A 148 -16.44 -21.80 37.26
N GLU A 149 -16.75 -22.01 38.54
CA GLU A 149 -15.79 -22.04 39.63
C GLU A 149 -15.05 -23.39 39.68
N ILE A 150 -15.76 -24.49 39.40
CA ILE A 150 -15.15 -25.81 39.17
C ILE A 150 -14.18 -25.76 37.97
N GLN A 151 -14.57 -25.12 36.85
CA GLN A 151 -13.68 -24.93 35.68
C GLN A 151 -12.43 -24.12 36.05
N LYS A 152 -12.55 -23.05 36.84
CA LYS A 152 -11.41 -22.25 37.35
C LYS A 152 -10.50 -23.06 38.28
N GLN A 153 -11.08 -23.87 39.18
CA GLN A 153 -10.32 -24.75 40.07
C GLN A 153 -9.59 -25.85 39.29
N ILE A 154 -10.23 -26.43 38.26
CA ILE A 154 -9.59 -27.42 37.37
C ILE A 154 -8.39 -26.78 36.63
N ALA A 155 -8.54 -25.56 36.12
CA ALA A 155 -7.44 -24.83 35.48
C ALA A 155 -6.28 -24.57 36.47
N GLY A 156 -6.56 -24.09 37.68
CA GLY A 156 -5.54 -23.85 38.70
C GLY A 156 -4.78 -25.11 39.13
N ILE A 157 -5.50 -26.23 39.33
CA ILE A 157 -4.87 -27.53 39.67
C ILE A 157 -3.96 -28.01 38.54
N SER A 158 -4.31 -27.74 37.28
CA SER A 158 -3.50 -28.14 36.13
C SER A 158 -2.19 -27.34 36.04
N GLU A 159 -2.21 -26.06 36.37
CA GLU A 159 -1.02 -25.18 36.38
C GLU A 159 -0.06 -25.52 37.53
N GLU A 160 -0.59 -25.80 38.73
CA GLU A 160 0.24 -26.17 39.90
C GLU A 160 0.96 -27.51 39.69
N LYS A 161 0.27 -28.52 39.15
CA LYS A 161 0.91 -29.81 38.84
C LYS A 161 1.95 -29.72 37.73
N LEU A 162 1.75 -28.84 36.75
CA LEU A 162 2.72 -28.62 35.68
C LEU A 162 4.01 -27.99 36.23
N THR A 163 3.88 -26.96 37.06
CA THR A 163 5.06 -26.31 37.68
C THR A 163 5.81 -27.22 38.65
N GLU A 164 5.12 -28.09 39.39
CA GLU A 164 5.78 -29.11 40.23
C GLU A 164 6.58 -30.12 39.37
N LEU A 165 6.02 -30.56 38.24
CA LEU A 165 6.70 -31.47 37.31
C LEU A 165 7.92 -30.81 36.66
N GLU A 166 7.82 -29.56 36.23
CA GLU A 166 8.93 -28.78 35.68
C GLU A 166 10.08 -28.68 36.69
N THR A 167 9.77 -28.37 37.95
CA THR A 167 10.75 -28.28 39.04
C THR A 167 11.45 -29.63 39.28
N LYS A 168 10.70 -30.73 39.29
CA LYS A 168 11.26 -32.09 39.43
C LYS A 168 12.15 -32.47 38.26
N ILE A 169 11.75 -32.14 37.03
CA ILE A 169 12.56 -32.36 35.84
C ILE A 169 13.89 -31.61 35.94
N ASP A 170 13.86 -30.35 36.37
CA ASP A 170 15.08 -29.56 36.53
C ASP A 170 15.99 -30.09 37.65
N ALA A 171 15.42 -30.57 38.75
CA ALA A 171 16.19 -31.25 39.80
C ALA A 171 16.87 -32.52 39.27
N ILE A 172 16.18 -33.34 38.48
CA ILE A 172 16.75 -34.55 37.86
C ILE A 172 17.87 -34.17 36.88
N LYS A 173 17.68 -33.14 36.04
CA LYS A 173 18.72 -32.65 35.13
C LYS A 173 19.99 -32.24 35.91
N GLN A 174 19.85 -31.55 37.03
CA GLN A 174 20.98 -31.15 37.88
C GLN A 174 21.69 -32.36 38.50
N GLN A 175 20.93 -33.37 38.97
CA GLN A 175 21.51 -34.61 39.48
C GLN A 175 22.30 -35.37 38.40
N LEU A 176 21.76 -35.46 37.18
CA LEU A 176 22.47 -36.09 36.05
C LEU A 176 23.73 -35.30 35.67
N LEU A 177 23.67 -33.97 35.68
CA LEU A 177 24.84 -33.13 35.44
C LEU A 177 25.94 -33.40 36.47
N ASN A 178 25.58 -33.49 37.75
CA ASN A 178 26.53 -33.80 38.83
C ASN A 178 27.15 -35.20 38.72
N VAL A 179 26.40 -36.20 38.24
CA VAL A 179 26.95 -37.56 37.99
C VAL A 179 27.92 -37.55 36.80
N VAL A 180 27.65 -36.72 35.80
CA VAL A 180 28.52 -36.53 34.64
C VAL A 180 29.71 -35.60 34.95
N ASP A 181 29.65 -34.81 36.03
CA ASP A 181 30.67 -33.82 36.36
C ASP A 181 31.98 -34.46 36.85
N LYS A 182 32.77 -34.83 35.83
CA LYS A 182 34.23 -34.82 35.65
C LYS A 182 35.12 -35.55 36.64
N THR A 183 34.76 -35.68 37.91
CA THR A 183 35.63 -36.29 38.93
C THR A 183 35.82 -37.78 38.70
N GLN A 184 34.75 -38.54 38.41
CA GLN A 184 34.90 -39.98 38.13
C GLN A 184 35.51 -40.28 36.76
N PHE A 185 35.24 -39.44 35.75
CA PHE A 185 35.80 -39.65 34.40
C PHE A 185 37.29 -39.30 34.34
N GLN A 186 37.74 -38.27 35.08
CA GLN A 186 39.18 -37.96 35.19
C GLN A 186 39.95 -39.06 35.93
N SER A 187 39.39 -39.61 37.02
CA SER A 187 40.03 -40.73 37.71
C SER A 187 40.18 -41.97 36.82
N LEU A 188 39.14 -42.28 36.02
CA LEU A 188 39.21 -43.37 35.04
C LEU A 188 40.21 -43.08 33.91
N SER A 189 40.26 -41.85 33.39
CA SER A 189 41.21 -41.46 32.35
C SER A 189 42.66 -41.54 32.85
N SER A 190 42.93 -41.13 34.08
CA SER A 190 44.25 -41.29 34.71
C SER A 190 44.60 -42.76 34.95
N LEU A 191 43.64 -43.60 35.34
CA LEU A 191 43.86 -45.04 35.51
C LEU A 191 44.14 -45.75 34.18
N ILE A 192 43.44 -45.39 33.10
CA ILE A 192 43.69 -45.93 31.75
C ILE A 192 45.06 -45.49 31.24
N SER A 193 45.44 -44.22 31.44
CA SER A 193 46.78 -43.71 31.07
C SER A 193 47.92 -44.47 31.76
N ASN A 194 47.70 -45.03 32.95
CA ASN A 194 48.72 -45.78 33.68
C ASN A 194 48.80 -47.26 33.27
N LEU A 195 47.93 -47.72 32.35
CA LEU A 195 47.92 -49.10 31.84
C LEU A 195 48.58 -49.23 30.46
N ASP A 196 48.86 -48.12 29.79
CA ASP A 196 49.49 -48.06 28.46
C ASP A 196 51.04 -47.88 28.52
N ASP A 197 51.63 -47.83 29.73
CA ASP A 197 53.08 -47.85 30.01
C ASP A 197 53.56 -49.25 30.48
#